data_AF-A0A182PBK0-F1
#
_entry.id   AF-A0A182PBK0-F1
#
_cell.length_a   1.000
_cell.length_b   1.000
_cell.length_c   1.000
_cell.angle_alpha   90.00
_cell.angle_beta   90.00
_cell.angle_gamma   90.00
#
_symmetry.space_group_name_H-M   'P 1'
#
loop_
_entity.id
_entity.type
_entity.pdbx_description
1 polymer ?
#
loop_
_entity_poly.entity_id
_entity_poly.type
_entity_poly.pdbx_seq_one_letter_code
_entity_poly.pdbx_strand_id
1 'polypeptide(L)'
;MKKLKRQHTYIQSCLLVALCGMSSLMVYATWTMIYRQNLIIPPALLDVSLHWRNRLVLYEEALRQTLRQQQEPLEPLSNGPNTWPPPETTDQQGTVVQSIYAAGGSTVLLPGHPFGATNESRPAEPAYPRQSSEPLRVKELDSERIFPSRFGNYIYSREAMNGQPPAPKIVCYYTTPPALSAATHRRGSGGAPSLRHILEPEQIDPHLCTHLNVGIIDIVNNTLFIDNNVREALERTKLLRRANPTLRILLWVGGASVGGFAEMVENHASRKLFIQSLKATLERYHLDGVDLDWEFPDNGGKRRMHFSQLLHEIRREYQREHRTYILSVAVAPQETIAYMAYDVGEINSYADYVNLMAYDYHFYSPDLPQTGLNAPLYRRANEHSLLGTLNINASVQYWLSAGLDKSKLILGLPTYGHTFTLVNPFNTRIGAPASNYGRVGTFGFASYSEICWFRRYNIYVHQVYDVDSCSPYLYAGSEWISYEDERSLECKAKYIKAHGFGGAMIFSLNTDDFGSYCADNALYRADGPGELQQVDSFPLLRKVRSVLVDEAVNRTAGPVSNSVATGTTTQRTHPPSDVEANR
;
A
#
# COMPACT_ATOMS: atom_id res chain seq x y z
N MET A 1 -17.96 40.00 66.44
CA MET A 1 -18.97 39.24 65.66
C MET A 1 -18.85 39.37 64.13
N LYS A 2 -18.74 40.57 63.51
CA LYS A 2 -18.71 40.70 62.03
C LYS A 2 -17.57 39.94 61.31
N LYS A 3 -16.38 39.78 61.92
CA LYS A 3 -15.25 39.02 61.34
C LYS A 3 -15.54 37.51 61.22
N LEU A 4 -16.06 36.85 62.28
CA LEU A 4 -16.41 35.42 62.24
C LEU A 4 -17.48 35.10 61.19
N LYS A 5 -18.54 35.91 61.08
CA LYS A 5 -19.59 35.70 60.06
C LYS A 5 -19.03 35.72 58.64
N ARG A 6 -17.98 36.50 58.36
CA ARG A 6 -17.34 36.60 57.04
C ARG A 6 -16.42 35.41 56.72
N GLN A 7 -15.76 34.84 57.73
CA GLN A 7 -14.97 33.60 57.56
C GLN A 7 -15.88 32.37 57.38
N HIS A 8 -17.01 32.31 58.09
CA HIS A 8 -17.98 31.22 57.93
C HIS A 8 -18.62 31.21 56.54
N THR A 9 -19.05 32.36 56.00
CA THR A 9 -19.57 32.41 54.62
C THR A 9 -18.51 32.08 53.57
N TYR A 10 -17.24 32.46 53.77
CA TYR A 10 -16.17 32.07 52.85
C TYR A 10 -15.95 30.55 52.82
N ILE A 11 -15.86 29.91 54.01
CA ILE A 11 -15.71 28.46 54.12
C ILE A 11 -16.91 27.72 53.53
N GLN A 12 -18.14 28.20 53.79
CA GLN A 12 -19.36 27.63 53.18
C GLN A 12 -19.37 27.77 51.66
N SER A 13 -18.93 28.91 51.11
CA SER A 13 -18.81 29.09 49.65
C SER A 13 -17.76 28.15 49.05
N CYS A 14 -16.60 27.98 49.70
CA CYS A 14 -15.57 27.03 49.25
C CYS A 14 -16.06 25.58 49.30
N LEU A 15 -16.80 25.19 50.35
CA LEU A 15 -17.44 23.88 50.46
C LEU A 15 -18.52 23.67 49.39
N LEU A 16 -19.33 24.69 49.09
CA LEU A 16 -20.35 24.60 48.04
C LEU A 16 -19.70 24.45 46.65
N VAL A 17 -18.64 25.20 46.36
CA VAL A 17 -17.87 25.08 45.12
C VAL A 17 -17.17 23.72 45.02
N ALA A 18 -16.59 23.22 46.12
CA ALA A 18 -15.99 21.88 46.16
C ALA A 18 -17.03 20.78 45.97
N LEU A 19 -18.22 20.89 46.58
CA LEU A 19 -19.32 19.95 46.38
C LEU A 19 -19.89 20.01 44.96
N CYS A 20 -19.99 21.20 44.34
CA CYS A 20 -20.34 21.34 42.93
C CYS A 20 -19.26 20.79 41.98
N GLY A 21 -17.98 20.91 42.35
CA GLY A 21 -16.86 20.30 41.61
C GLY A 21 -16.86 18.77 41.71
N MET A 22 -17.12 18.25 42.91
CA MET A 22 -17.25 16.81 43.16
C MET A 22 -18.49 16.22 42.48
N SER A 23 -19.63 16.93 42.49
CA SER A 23 -20.84 16.47 41.80
C SER A 23 -20.71 16.55 40.29
N SER A 24 -20.03 17.56 39.72
CA SER A 24 -19.74 17.60 38.29
C SER A 24 -18.71 16.55 37.86
N LEU A 25 -17.69 16.24 38.67
CA LEU A 25 -16.78 15.12 38.42
C LEU A 25 -17.49 13.76 38.54
N MET A 26 -18.34 13.55 39.55
CA MET A 26 -19.14 12.33 39.67
C MET A 26 -20.14 12.21 38.53
N VAL A 27 -20.85 13.28 38.16
CA VAL A 27 -21.75 13.28 37.01
C VAL A 27 -20.99 13.03 35.71
N TYR A 28 -19.79 13.59 35.52
CA TYR A 28 -18.95 13.32 34.34
C TYR A 28 -18.41 11.88 34.32
N ALA A 29 -17.98 11.33 35.46
CA ALA A 29 -17.55 9.93 35.59
C ALA A 29 -18.70 8.95 35.36
N THR A 30 -19.89 9.25 35.89
CA THR A 30 -21.09 8.43 35.70
C THR A 30 -21.62 8.56 34.26
N TRP A 31 -21.58 9.76 33.68
CA TRP A 31 -21.92 10.00 32.27
C TRP A 31 -20.97 9.27 31.33
N THR A 32 -19.65 9.33 31.57
CA THR A 32 -18.66 8.59 30.77
C THR A 32 -18.76 7.08 30.97
N MET A 33 -19.08 6.56 32.16
CA MET A 33 -19.36 5.13 32.35
C MET A 33 -20.64 4.68 31.62
N ILE A 34 -21.76 5.39 31.80
CA ILE A 34 -23.05 5.06 31.19
C ILE A 34 -22.97 5.13 29.66
N TYR A 35 -22.33 6.18 29.10
CA TYR A 35 -22.18 6.30 27.65
C TYR A 35 -21.15 5.32 27.07
N ARG A 36 -19.99 5.07 27.72
CA ARG A 36 -19.00 4.10 27.20
C ARG A 36 -19.51 2.65 27.20
N GLN A 37 -20.46 2.29 28.06
CA GLN A 37 -21.00 0.93 28.10
C GLN A 37 -22.24 0.73 27.20
N ASN A 38 -23.04 1.77 26.89
CA ASN A 38 -24.34 1.58 26.23
C ASN A 38 -24.55 2.37 24.92
N LEU A 39 -23.66 3.29 24.52
CA LEU A 39 -23.77 3.96 23.22
C LEU A 39 -22.46 3.93 22.45
N ILE A 40 -22.45 3.14 21.37
CA ILE A 40 -21.37 3.04 20.41
C ILE A 40 -21.29 4.36 19.63
N ILE A 41 -20.44 5.28 20.09
CA ILE A 41 -20.07 6.49 19.36
C ILE A 41 -18.81 6.19 18.55
N PRO A 42 -18.84 6.29 17.20
CA PRO A 42 -17.66 6.10 16.37
C PRO A 42 -16.54 7.10 16.73
N PRO A 43 -15.24 6.73 16.65
CA PRO A 43 -14.13 7.65 16.91
C PRO A 43 -14.16 8.95 16.10
N ALA A 44 -14.82 8.95 14.92
CA ALA A 44 -15.03 10.11 14.07
C ALA A 44 -15.82 11.27 14.73
N LEU A 45 -16.53 11.04 15.85
CA LEU A 45 -17.27 12.07 16.60
C LEU A 45 -16.47 12.68 17.76
N LEU A 46 -15.23 12.24 17.99
CA LEU A 46 -14.27 12.84 18.93
C LEU A 46 -13.09 13.51 18.22
N ASP A 47 -13.31 13.99 16.99
CA ASP A 47 -12.26 14.65 16.22
C ASP A 47 -11.86 15.99 16.87
N VAL A 48 -10.76 15.95 17.62
CA VAL A 48 -10.12 17.13 18.18
C VAL A 48 -9.62 17.96 17.00
N SER A 49 -10.32 19.07 16.75
CA SER A 49 -10.09 19.92 15.59
C SER A 49 -8.61 20.23 15.39
N LEU A 50 -8.17 20.33 14.13
CA LEU A 50 -6.78 20.59 13.75
C LEU A 50 -6.19 21.79 14.52
N HIS A 51 -7.02 22.78 14.82
CA HIS A 51 -6.67 23.96 15.62
C HIS A 51 -6.27 23.65 17.07
N TRP A 52 -6.89 22.64 17.71
CA TRP A 52 -6.50 22.15 19.04
C TRP A 52 -5.23 21.30 19.01
N ARG A 53 -5.05 20.47 17.96
CA ARG A 53 -3.80 19.71 17.76
C ARG A 53 -2.60 20.65 17.60
N ASN A 54 -2.75 21.71 16.80
CA ASN A 54 -1.73 22.73 16.62
C ASN A 54 -1.46 23.52 17.91
N ARG A 55 -2.48 23.77 18.76
CA ARG A 55 -2.26 24.37 20.09
C ARG A 55 -1.49 23.45 21.03
N LEU A 56 -1.72 22.13 21.00
CA LEU A 56 -0.95 21.18 21.80
C LEU A 56 0.54 21.20 21.46
N VAL A 57 0.88 21.24 20.16
CA VAL A 57 2.28 21.40 19.71
C VAL A 57 2.89 22.70 20.25
N LEU A 58 2.19 23.83 20.11
CA LEU A 58 2.66 25.13 20.63
C LEU A 58 2.82 25.15 22.17
N TYR A 59 1.94 24.47 22.91
CA TYR A 59 2.09 24.30 24.36
C TYR A 59 3.29 23.43 24.73
N GLU A 60 3.56 22.36 23.96
CA GLU A 60 4.71 21.50 24.19
C GLU A 60 6.04 22.23 23.90
N GLU A 61 6.10 23.02 22.83
CA GLU A 61 7.25 23.87 22.51
C GLU A 61 7.49 24.94 23.59
N ALA A 62 6.44 25.62 24.06
CA ALA A 62 6.53 26.60 25.14
C ALA A 62 7.02 25.97 26.46
N LEU A 63 6.53 24.76 26.79
CA LEU A 63 6.97 24.01 27.96
C LEU A 63 8.45 23.60 27.85
N ARG A 64 8.87 23.09 26.68
CA ARG A 64 10.28 22.75 26.39
C ARG A 64 11.20 23.98 26.48
N GLN A 65 10.75 25.16 26.04
CA GLN A 65 11.52 26.41 26.20
C GLN A 65 11.63 26.84 27.66
N THR A 66 10.54 26.75 28.43
CA THR A 66 10.53 27.10 29.86
C THR A 66 11.45 26.18 30.66
N LEU A 67 11.46 24.87 30.35
CA LEU A 67 12.36 23.90 30.99
C LEU A 67 13.83 24.16 30.66
N ARG A 68 14.15 24.61 29.44
CA ARG A 68 15.53 25.01 29.07
C ARG A 68 15.99 26.26 29.82
N GLN A 69 15.12 27.26 29.99
CA GLN A 69 15.44 28.45 30.79
C GLN A 69 15.63 28.15 32.29
N GLN A 70 15.07 27.05 32.79
CA GLN A 70 15.30 26.56 34.15
C GLN A 70 16.57 25.70 34.29
N GLN A 71 17.35 25.52 33.22
CA GLN A 71 18.55 24.66 33.18
C GLN A 71 19.87 25.40 32.88
N GLU A 72 19.89 26.74 32.91
CA GLU A 72 21.17 27.48 32.88
C GLU A 72 21.93 27.37 34.23
N PRO A 73 23.24 27.06 34.23
CA PRO A 73 24.07 27.10 35.43
C PRO A 73 24.42 28.55 35.81
N LEU A 74 24.50 28.83 37.11
CA LEU A 74 25.04 30.07 37.65
C LEU A 74 26.54 30.22 37.30
N GLU A 75 26.92 31.25 36.54
CA GLU A 75 28.33 31.62 36.35
C GLU A 75 28.93 32.35 37.57
N PRO A 76 30.23 32.14 37.88
CA PRO A 76 30.95 32.89 38.90
C PRO A 76 31.54 34.22 38.38
N LEU A 77 31.67 35.19 39.28
CA LEU A 77 32.06 36.57 38.98
C LEU A 77 33.57 36.81 38.72
N SER A 78 33.83 37.74 37.79
CA SER A 78 34.94 38.72 37.74
C SER A 78 36.37 38.28 37.39
N ASN A 79 36.95 38.87 36.33
CA ASN A 79 37.88 40.02 36.41
C ASN A 79 38.41 40.44 35.00
N GLY A 80 38.49 41.75 34.72
CA GLY A 80 39.23 42.31 33.56
C GLY A 80 40.56 42.96 34.01
N PRO A 81 41.12 43.98 33.31
CA PRO A 81 40.80 44.55 31.98
C PRO A 81 42.05 44.92 31.10
N ASN A 82 41.82 45.62 29.97
CA ASN A 82 42.76 46.44 29.13
C ASN A 82 43.82 45.70 28.26
N THR A 83 43.92 45.98 26.95
CA THR A 83 44.61 47.16 26.37
C THR A 83 44.33 47.35 24.85
N TRP A 84 44.86 48.42 24.22
CA TRP A 84 44.45 48.99 22.90
C TRP A 84 45.64 49.02 21.84
N PRO A 85 45.50 49.57 20.60
CA PRO A 85 46.04 49.04 19.31
C PRO A 85 47.36 49.72 18.81
N PRO A 86 47.84 49.57 17.54
CA PRO A 86 47.38 50.36 16.35
C PRO A 86 47.56 49.61 14.95
N PRO A 87 47.77 50.22 13.75
CA PRO A 87 46.73 50.80 12.87
C PRO A 87 46.80 50.43 11.34
N GLU A 88 45.73 50.82 10.62
CA GLU A 88 45.60 51.26 9.19
C GLU A 88 46.36 50.61 7.99
N THR A 89 45.62 50.26 6.93
CA THR A 89 45.72 50.90 5.59
C THR A 89 44.55 50.52 4.65
N THR A 90 44.47 51.20 3.50
CA THR A 90 43.27 51.42 2.65
C THR A 90 43.03 50.45 1.48
N ASP A 91 41.75 50.40 1.08
CA ASP A 91 41.23 50.52 -0.30
C ASP A 91 40.69 49.31 -1.13
N GLN A 92 39.54 49.59 -1.76
CA GLN A 92 38.91 49.03 -2.97
C GLN A 92 38.05 47.74 -2.97
N GLN A 93 36.75 48.01 -3.22
CA GLN A 93 35.78 47.29 -4.09
C GLN A 93 35.41 45.82 -3.82
N GLY A 94 34.14 45.61 -3.45
CA GLY A 94 33.49 44.29 -3.47
C GLY A 94 32.10 44.28 -2.83
N THR A 95 31.04 44.51 -3.61
CA THR A 95 29.65 44.45 -3.12
C THR A 95 29.21 43.00 -2.91
N VAL A 96 28.95 42.58 -1.68
CA VAL A 96 28.30 41.29 -1.38
C VAL A 96 27.19 41.49 -0.34
N VAL A 97 26.06 40.83 -0.58
CA VAL A 97 24.85 40.85 0.26
C VAL A 97 25.01 39.92 1.46
N GLN A 98 24.66 40.41 2.65
CA GLN A 98 24.37 39.58 3.81
C GLN A 98 23.12 40.08 4.56
N SER A 99 22.25 39.15 4.93
CA SER A 99 21.02 39.38 5.70
C SER A 99 20.76 38.15 6.55
N ILE A 100 20.77 38.30 7.88
CA ILE A 100 20.42 37.24 8.84
C ILE A 100 19.56 37.86 9.96
N TYR A 101 18.25 37.64 9.85
CA TYR A 101 17.21 37.38 10.87
C TYR A 101 17.02 38.21 12.17
N ALA A 102 15.75 38.13 12.62
CA ALA A 102 15.16 38.46 13.94
C ALA A 102 14.77 39.94 14.20
N ALA A 103 13.63 40.27 14.83
CA ALA A 103 12.42 39.50 15.18
C ALA A 103 11.21 40.43 15.50
N GLY A 104 9.99 39.88 15.49
CA GLY A 104 8.94 40.18 16.48
C GLY A 104 8.24 41.56 16.52
N GLY A 105 7.11 41.68 15.79
CA GLY A 105 5.80 42.13 16.30
C GLY A 105 5.59 43.47 17.02
N SER A 106 4.61 44.27 16.55
CA SER A 106 3.85 45.19 17.41
C SER A 106 2.43 45.47 16.88
N THR A 107 1.54 45.71 17.84
CA THR A 107 0.09 45.96 17.74
C THR A 107 -0.31 47.19 16.92
N VAL A 108 -1.50 47.14 16.30
CA VAL A 108 -2.20 48.29 15.72
C VAL A 108 -3.37 48.72 16.62
N LEU A 109 -3.43 50.02 16.95
CA LEU A 109 -4.59 50.71 17.51
C LEU A 109 -4.88 51.96 16.69
N LEU A 110 -6.17 52.23 16.44
CA LEU A 110 -6.67 53.39 15.71
C LEU A 110 -6.80 54.63 16.62
N PRO A 111 -6.70 55.84 16.05
CA PRO A 111 -7.56 56.96 16.43
C PRO A 111 -8.20 57.64 15.21
N GLY A 112 -9.22 58.50 15.40
CA GLY A 112 -9.92 59.18 14.28
C GLY A 112 -10.48 60.56 14.59
N HIS A 113 -11.03 61.20 13.53
CA HIS A 113 -11.81 62.46 13.48
C HIS A 113 -11.08 63.78 13.85
N PRO A 114 -11.53 65.00 13.38
CA PRO A 114 -12.94 65.45 13.22
C PRO A 114 -13.35 66.40 12.02
N PHE A 115 -14.68 66.66 11.88
CA PHE A 115 -15.40 67.64 10.97
C PHE A 115 -15.32 67.40 9.42
N GLY A 116 -16.06 68.04 8.48
CA GLY A 116 -17.24 68.98 8.44
C GLY A 116 -17.15 70.00 7.25
N ALA A 117 -18.20 70.56 6.59
CA ALA A 117 -19.67 70.34 6.51
C ALA A 117 -20.35 71.10 5.29
N THR A 118 -21.61 70.75 4.94
CA THR A 118 -22.69 71.45 4.13
C THR A 118 -22.54 71.95 2.66
N ASN A 119 -23.52 71.55 1.81
CA ASN A 119 -24.21 72.16 0.61
C ASN A 119 -23.50 73.18 -0.34
N GLU A 120 -23.65 73.10 -1.69
CA GLU A 120 -24.85 73.57 -2.45
C GLU A 120 -24.93 73.19 -3.97
N SER A 121 -26.17 73.20 -4.51
CA SER A 121 -26.59 73.49 -5.91
C SER A 121 -26.48 72.44 -7.06
N ARG A 122 -27.49 72.48 -7.95
CA ARG A 122 -27.81 71.63 -9.14
C ARG A 122 -27.97 72.57 -10.36
N PRO A 123 -27.99 72.12 -11.64
CA PRO A 123 -29.02 71.24 -12.23
C PRO A 123 -28.37 70.06 -13.01
N ALA A 124 -28.96 69.30 -13.95
CA ALA A 124 -30.29 69.27 -14.58
C ALA A 124 -30.72 67.80 -14.89
N GLU A 125 -31.69 67.59 -15.79
CA GLU A 125 -32.10 66.28 -16.36
C GLU A 125 -32.46 66.45 -17.87
N PRO A 126 -32.75 65.37 -18.64
CA PRO A 126 -34.13 64.84 -18.65
C PRO A 126 -34.33 63.30 -18.75
N ALA A 127 -35.23 62.79 -17.90
CA ALA A 127 -36.37 61.90 -18.20
C ALA A 127 -36.25 60.47 -18.83
N TYR A 128 -36.45 59.45 -17.95
CA TYR A 128 -37.31 58.23 -18.08
C TYR A 128 -37.05 57.13 -19.16
N PRO A 129 -37.53 55.86 -18.96
CA PRO A 129 -38.26 55.29 -17.82
C PRO A 129 -37.61 54.07 -17.12
N ARG A 130 -38.14 53.70 -15.93
CA ARG A 130 -37.78 52.49 -15.18
C ARG A 130 -38.44 51.23 -15.76
N GLN A 131 -37.73 50.11 -15.74
CA GLN A 131 -38.34 48.76 -15.73
C GLN A 131 -37.76 47.89 -14.61
N SER A 132 -38.49 46.82 -14.31
CA SER A 132 -38.43 46.01 -13.09
C SER A 132 -37.13 45.23 -12.88
N SER A 133 -36.83 44.98 -11.60
CA SER A 133 -35.80 44.05 -11.14
C SER A 133 -36.14 42.59 -11.47
N GLU A 134 -35.31 41.94 -12.27
CA GLU A 134 -35.12 40.48 -12.22
C GLU A 134 -33.66 40.18 -11.82
N PRO A 135 -33.40 39.20 -10.94
CA PRO A 135 -32.05 38.78 -10.62
C PRO A 135 -31.43 38.01 -11.81
N LEU A 136 -30.15 38.27 -12.07
CA LEU A 136 -29.36 37.55 -13.07
C LEU A 136 -29.44 36.04 -12.81
N ARG A 137 -30.06 35.33 -13.76
CA ARG A 137 -30.22 33.87 -13.74
C ARG A 137 -28.85 33.22 -13.85
N VAL A 138 -28.29 32.80 -12.71
CA VAL A 138 -27.15 31.89 -12.67
C VAL A 138 -27.54 30.68 -13.51
N LYS A 139 -26.72 30.31 -14.51
CA LYS A 139 -26.87 29.03 -15.17
C LYS A 139 -26.64 27.95 -14.12
N GLU A 140 -27.71 27.27 -13.72
CA GLU A 140 -27.58 26.00 -13.02
C GLU A 140 -26.65 25.11 -13.87
N LEU A 141 -25.59 24.65 -13.24
CA LEU A 141 -24.85 23.48 -13.71
C LEU A 141 -25.82 22.31 -13.52
N ASP A 142 -26.65 22.07 -14.53
CA ASP A 142 -27.56 20.93 -14.57
C ASP A 142 -26.75 19.69 -14.23
N SER A 143 -27.16 19.02 -13.16
CA SER A 143 -26.55 17.79 -12.73
C SER A 143 -26.78 16.74 -13.81
N GLU A 144 -25.78 16.53 -14.68
CA GLU A 144 -25.69 15.32 -15.49
C GLU A 144 -25.52 14.14 -14.53
N ARG A 145 -26.65 13.66 -14.04
CA ARG A 145 -26.80 12.42 -13.31
C ARG A 145 -26.46 11.33 -14.32
N ILE A 146 -25.21 10.88 -14.33
CA ILE A 146 -24.68 9.90 -15.28
C ILE A 146 -25.53 8.64 -15.16
N PHE A 147 -26.43 8.44 -16.13
CA PHE A 147 -27.17 7.20 -16.26
C PHE A 147 -26.20 6.14 -16.83
N PRO A 148 -26.16 4.91 -16.28
CA PRO A 148 -25.47 3.82 -16.94
C PRO A 148 -26.08 3.64 -18.34
N SER A 149 -25.23 3.59 -19.37
CA SER A 149 -25.67 3.65 -20.75
C SER A 149 -26.58 2.47 -21.10
N ARG A 150 -27.81 2.76 -21.55
CA ARG A 150 -28.79 1.76 -22.05
C ARG A 150 -28.35 1.01 -23.33
N PHE A 151 -27.10 1.17 -23.77
CA PHE A 151 -26.50 0.44 -24.89
C PHE A 151 -25.35 -0.41 -24.37
N GLY A 152 -25.62 -1.72 -24.23
CA GLY A 152 -24.70 -2.70 -23.64
C GLY A 152 -23.52 -3.08 -24.54
N ASN A 153 -22.58 -2.16 -24.73
CA ASN A 153 -21.27 -2.47 -25.30
C ASN A 153 -20.24 -2.54 -24.17
N TYR A 154 -19.91 -3.78 -23.78
CA TYR A 154 -18.94 -4.18 -22.77
C TYR A 154 -17.67 -3.28 -22.74
N ILE A 155 -17.48 -2.56 -21.62
CA ILE A 155 -16.33 -1.67 -21.33
C ILE A 155 -15.11 -2.50 -20.87
N TYR A 156 -14.63 -3.42 -21.69
CA TYR A 156 -13.54 -4.34 -21.32
C TYR A 156 -12.42 -4.28 -22.36
N SER A 157 -11.16 -4.44 -21.93
CA SER A 157 -10.11 -4.81 -22.88
C SER A 157 -10.43 -6.16 -23.52
N ARG A 158 -9.84 -6.42 -24.69
CA ARG A 158 -10.33 -7.44 -25.63
C ARG A 158 -9.87 -8.87 -25.29
N GLU A 159 -9.86 -9.26 -24.01
CA GLU A 159 -9.78 -10.67 -23.58
C GLU A 159 -11.13 -11.39 -23.83
N ALA A 160 -11.58 -11.36 -25.09
CA ALA A 160 -12.79 -12.02 -25.55
C ALA A 160 -12.56 -13.55 -25.56
N MET A 161 -12.86 -14.20 -24.43
CA MET A 161 -12.83 -15.65 -24.30
C MET A 161 -13.98 -16.27 -25.12
N ASN A 162 -13.70 -17.36 -25.83
CA ASN A 162 -14.69 -18.13 -26.60
C ASN A 162 -15.62 -18.97 -25.68
N GLY A 163 -16.32 -18.31 -24.75
CA GLY A 163 -17.21 -18.96 -23.77
C GLY A 163 -16.51 -19.78 -22.68
N GLN A 164 -15.17 -19.84 -22.66
CA GLN A 164 -14.39 -20.45 -21.58
C GLN A 164 -14.21 -19.45 -20.42
N PRO A 165 -14.18 -19.91 -19.15
CA PRO A 165 -13.77 -19.06 -18.04
C PRO A 165 -12.31 -18.62 -18.25
N PRO A 166 -11.96 -17.35 -17.92
CA PRO A 166 -10.60 -16.87 -18.09
C PRO A 166 -9.62 -17.67 -17.23
N ALA A 167 -8.45 -18.00 -17.79
CA ALA A 167 -7.39 -18.66 -17.04
C ALA A 167 -6.94 -17.78 -15.85
N PRO A 168 -6.63 -18.36 -14.68
CA PRO A 168 -6.21 -17.59 -13.50
C PRO A 168 -4.98 -16.73 -13.81
N LYS A 169 -5.07 -15.43 -13.52
CA LYS A 169 -3.95 -14.51 -13.64
C LYS A 169 -2.97 -14.74 -12.48
N ILE A 170 -1.68 -14.75 -12.81
CA ILE A 170 -0.59 -14.57 -11.86
C ILE A 170 0.02 -13.20 -12.16
N VAL A 171 -0.24 -12.21 -11.29
CA VAL A 171 0.23 -10.82 -11.41
C VAL A 171 1.40 -10.63 -10.47
N CYS A 172 2.58 -10.30 -10.99
CA CYS A 172 3.80 -10.19 -10.20
C CYS A 172 4.26 -8.74 -10.12
N TYR A 173 4.47 -8.22 -8.92
CA TYR A 173 5.13 -6.93 -8.73
C TYR A 173 6.64 -7.11 -8.75
N TYR A 174 7.33 -6.26 -9.51
CA TYR A 174 8.77 -6.18 -9.58
C TYR A 174 9.21 -4.76 -9.28
N THR A 175 9.90 -4.61 -8.15
CA THR A 175 10.52 -3.35 -7.74
C THR A 175 11.84 -3.19 -8.47
N THR A 176 12.04 -2.04 -9.13
CA THR A 176 13.27 -1.68 -9.81
C THR A 176 14.43 -1.62 -8.81
N PRO A 177 15.58 -2.24 -9.11
CA PRO A 177 16.80 -2.04 -8.34
C PRO A 177 17.11 -0.54 -8.23
N PRO A 178 17.44 -0.02 -7.03
CA PRO A 178 18.09 1.28 -6.95
C PRO A 178 19.40 1.19 -7.72
N ALA A 179 19.75 2.26 -8.46
CA ALA A 179 20.94 2.33 -9.31
C ALA A 179 22.15 1.64 -8.67
N LEU A 180 22.48 0.44 -9.16
CA LEU A 180 23.81 -0.10 -8.93
C LEU A 180 24.78 0.89 -9.56
N SER A 181 25.56 1.58 -8.73
CA SER A 181 26.80 2.19 -9.24
C SER A 181 27.54 1.09 -10.00
N ALA A 182 27.97 1.35 -11.23
CA ALA A 182 28.62 0.37 -12.10
C ALA A 182 30.06 -0.01 -11.63
N ALA A 183 30.26 -0.09 -10.31
CA ALA A 183 31.52 -0.06 -9.59
C ALA A 183 31.66 -1.18 -8.54
N THR A 184 30.84 -2.23 -8.57
CA THR A 184 31.04 -3.45 -7.77
C THR A 184 31.15 -4.75 -8.58
N HIS A 185 31.60 -4.67 -9.83
CA HIS A 185 32.44 -5.74 -10.41
C HIS A 185 33.85 -5.76 -9.79
N ARG A 186 33.94 -5.80 -8.45
CA ARG A 186 35.15 -6.24 -7.76
C ARG A 186 35.03 -7.74 -7.53
N ARG A 187 35.81 -8.51 -8.30
CA ARG A 187 36.21 -9.87 -7.91
C ARG A 187 36.87 -9.77 -6.53
N GLY A 188 36.12 -10.11 -5.49
CA GLY A 188 36.56 -10.15 -4.09
C GLY A 188 36.60 -11.60 -3.63
N SER A 189 37.79 -12.07 -3.26
CA SER A 189 38.03 -13.45 -2.84
C SER A 189 37.36 -13.78 -1.50
N GLY A 190 36.75 -14.96 -1.42
CA GLY A 190 36.49 -15.73 -0.18
C GLY A 190 35.88 -15.01 1.03
N GLY A 191 34.56 -15.13 1.21
CA GLY A 191 33.92 -14.78 2.50
C GLY A 191 32.39 -14.80 2.47
N ALA A 192 31.80 -15.93 2.88
CA ALA A 192 30.36 -16.21 3.05
C ALA A 192 29.46 -16.02 1.80
N PRO A 193 28.36 -16.78 1.64
CA PRO A 193 27.33 -16.46 0.66
C PRO A 193 26.63 -15.18 1.10
N SER A 194 26.90 -14.05 0.44
CA SER A 194 26.09 -12.85 0.61
C SER A 194 24.65 -13.16 0.21
N LEU A 195 23.70 -12.65 0.97
CA LEU A 195 22.30 -12.62 0.56
C LEU A 195 22.20 -11.76 -0.73
N ARG A 196 21.62 -12.31 -1.79
CA ARG A 196 21.30 -11.57 -3.01
C ARG A 196 20.10 -10.70 -2.69
N HIS A 197 20.36 -9.45 -2.31
CA HIS A 197 19.31 -8.48 -2.00
C HIS A 197 18.75 -7.76 -3.25
N ILE A 198 19.33 -8.00 -4.43
CA ILE A 198 18.93 -7.37 -5.68
C ILE A 198 18.57 -8.46 -6.68
N LEU A 199 17.31 -8.42 -7.14
CA LEU A 199 16.80 -9.22 -8.24
C LEU A 199 17.00 -8.44 -9.54
N GLU A 200 17.77 -9.00 -10.47
CA GLU A 200 17.96 -8.42 -11.80
C GLU A 200 16.85 -8.89 -12.77
N PRO A 201 16.44 -8.09 -13.77
CA PRO A 201 15.39 -8.45 -14.72
C PRO A 201 15.56 -9.82 -15.39
N GLU A 202 16.77 -10.21 -15.76
CA GLU A 202 17.07 -11.49 -16.45
C GLU A 202 17.02 -12.71 -15.51
N GLN A 203 16.93 -12.50 -14.20
CA GLN A 203 16.77 -13.56 -13.21
C GLN A 203 15.29 -13.93 -12.99
N ILE A 204 14.36 -13.12 -13.50
CA ILE A 204 12.92 -13.41 -13.49
C ILE A 204 12.66 -14.53 -14.50
N ASP A 205 12.14 -15.67 -14.03
CA ASP A 205 11.67 -16.74 -14.92
C ASP A 205 10.44 -16.24 -15.72
N PRO A 206 10.53 -16.10 -17.06
CA PRO A 206 9.48 -15.53 -17.91
C PRO A 206 8.15 -16.28 -17.86
N HIS A 207 8.13 -17.53 -17.38
CA HIS A 207 6.95 -18.38 -17.38
C HIS A 207 6.21 -18.41 -16.05
N LEU A 208 6.77 -17.93 -14.94
CA LEU A 208 6.08 -17.94 -13.64
C LEU A 208 4.84 -17.04 -13.64
N CYS A 209 5.00 -15.82 -14.15
CA CYS A 209 3.99 -14.77 -14.15
C CYS A 209 3.21 -14.72 -15.47
N THR A 210 1.97 -14.26 -15.40
CA THR A 210 1.16 -13.92 -16.60
C THR A 210 1.22 -12.41 -16.90
N HIS A 211 1.31 -11.61 -15.84
CA HIS A 211 1.41 -10.16 -15.86
C HIS A 211 2.56 -9.75 -14.95
N LEU A 212 3.40 -8.81 -15.39
CA LEU A 212 4.53 -8.26 -14.67
C LEU A 212 4.34 -6.75 -14.52
N ASN A 213 4.11 -6.29 -13.29
CA ASN A 213 3.98 -4.89 -12.93
C ASN A 213 5.37 -4.35 -12.58
N VAL A 214 5.91 -3.45 -13.41
CA VAL A 214 7.27 -2.90 -13.28
C VAL A 214 7.20 -1.45 -12.77
N GLY A 215 7.76 -1.21 -11.59
CA GLY A 215 7.78 0.07 -10.91
C GLY A 215 8.84 0.08 -9.81
N ILE A 216 8.88 1.03 -8.90
CA ILE A 216 7.89 2.08 -8.64
C ILE A 216 8.08 3.27 -9.58
N ILE A 217 6.98 3.91 -9.99
CA ILE A 217 6.98 5.12 -10.83
C ILE A 217 6.30 6.27 -10.10
N ASP A 218 7.03 7.38 -9.95
CA ASP A 218 6.54 8.62 -9.35
C ASP A 218 5.67 9.45 -10.31
N ILE A 219 4.84 10.30 -9.71
CA ILE A 219 4.12 11.38 -10.41
C ILE A 219 4.74 12.72 -10.01
N VAL A 220 5.33 13.42 -10.97
CA VAL A 220 5.97 14.74 -10.77
C VAL A 220 5.35 15.73 -11.73
N ASN A 221 4.93 16.91 -11.26
CA ASN A 221 4.29 17.95 -12.09
C ASN A 221 3.08 17.43 -12.91
N ASN A 222 2.29 16.52 -12.34
CA ASN A 222 1.16 15.83 -12.98
C ASN A 222 1.53 14.93 -14.17
N THR A 223 2.78 14.48 -14.30
CA THR A 223 3.23 13.54 -15.33
C THR A 223 4.04 12.38 -14.74
N LEU A 224 4.16 11.28 -15.47
CA LEU A 224 5.00 10.16 -15.06
C LEU A 224 6.49 10.55 -15.04
N PHE A 225 7.15 10.30 -13.93
CA PHE A 225 8.60 10.46 -13.78
C PHE A 225 9.30 9.12 -14.01
N ILE A 226 9.97 8.99 -15.16
CA ILE A 226 10.72 7.79 -15.55
C ILE A 226 12.21 8.05 -15.42
N ASP A 227 12.78 7.67 -14.27
CA ASP A 227 14.21 7.76 -13.99
C ASP A 227 15.03 6.75 -14.85
N ASN A 228 16.35 6.69 -14.62
CA ASN A 228 17.22 5.78 -15.36
C ASN A 228 17.04 4.31 -14.94
N ASN A 229 16.68 4.03 -13.70
CA ASN A 229 16.53 2.66 -13.17
C ASN A 229 15.24 2.03 -13.71
N VAL A 230 14.13 2.77 -13.66
CA VAL A 230 12.85 2.42 -14.28
C VAL A 230 13.04 2.23 -15.78
N ARG A 231 13.72 3.16 -16.47
CA ARG A 231 14.01 3.04 -17.90
C ARG A 231 14.77 1.76 -18.22
N GLU A 232 15.83 1.46 -17.48
CA GLU A 232 16.65 0.28 -17.71
C GLU A 232 15.86 -1.02 -17.42
N ALA A 233 15.14 -1.07 -16.30
CA ALA A 233 14.28 -2.19 -15.93
C ALA A 233 13.18 -2.44 -16.98
N LEU A 234 12.53 -1.39 -17.49
CA LEU A 234 11.52 -1.53 -18.55
C LEU A 234 12.13 -2.11 -19.83
N GLU A 235 13.29 -1.65 -20.27
CA GLU A 235 13.94 -2.20 -21.48
C GLU A 235 14.43 -3.64 -21.28
N ARG A 236 14.97 -3.98 -20.11
CA ARG A 236 15.47 -5.33 -19.78
C ARG A 236 14.34 -6.33 -19.56
N THR A 237 13.29 -5.99 -18.81
CA THR A 237 12.12 -6.87 -18.58
C THR A 237 11.35 -7.19 -19.87
N LYS A 238 11.32 -6.28 -20.87
CA LYS A 238 10.77 -6.58 -22.20
C LYS A 238 11.45 -7.74 -22.91
N LEU A 239 12.72 -8.03 -22.61
CA LEU A 239 13.46 -9.15 -23.21
C LEU A 239 12.90 -10.51 -22.78
N LEU A 240 12.23 -10.59 -21.62
CA LEU A 240 11.57 -11.80 -21.13
C LEU A 240 10.48 -12.30 -22.12
N ARG A 241 9.87 -11.40 -22.90
CA ARG A 241 8.91 -11.76 -23.95
C ARG A 241 9.52 -12.60 -25.09
N ARG A 242 10.85 -12.66 -25.22
CA ARG A 242 11.52 -13.57 -26.18
C ARG A 242 11.33 -15.04 -25.83
N ALA A 243 11.26 -15.35 -24.54
CA ALA A 243 10.98 -16.70 -24.03
C ALA A 243 9.48 -16.93 -23.82
N ASN A 244 8.76 -15.91 -23.31
CA ASN A 244 7.31 -15.96 -23.14
C ASN A 244 6.58 -14.81 -23.88
N PRO A 245 6.21 -14.99 -25.16
CA PRO A 245 5.51 -13.96 -25.94
C PRO A 245 4.11 -13.58 -25.40
N THR A 246 3.54 -14.35 -24.47
CA THR A 246 2.22 -14.04 -23.86
C THR A 246 2.32 -13.21 -22.59
N LEU A 247 3.54 -13.00 -22.05
CA LEU A 247 3.78 -12.21 -20.84
C LEU A 247 3.35 -10.75 -21.04
N ARG A 248 2.37 -10.32 -20.23
CA ARG A 248 1.95 -8.93 -20.15
C ARG A 248 2.88 -8.14 -19.25
N ILE A 249 3.28 -6.94 -19.66
CA ILE A 249 4.15 -6.05 -18.87
C ILE A 249 3.45 -4.70 -18.72
N LEU A 250 3.21 -4.28 -17.48
CA LEU A 250 2.51 -3.06 -17.12
C LEU A 250 3.44 -2.08 -16.39
N LEU A 251 3.18 -0.78 -16.54
CA LEU A 251 3.75 0.25 -15.66
C LEU A 251 3.08 0.17 -14.29
N TRP A 252 3.85 0.12 -13.21
CA TRP A 252 3.32 0.29 -11.84
C TRP A 252 3.60 1.72 -11.36
N VAL A 253 2.53 2.48 -11.17
CA VAL A 253 2.57 3.91 -10.81
C VAL A 253 1.99 4.08 -9.40
N GLY A 254 2.83 4.49 -8.45
CA GLY A 254 2.44 4.63 -7.04
C GLY A 254 3.11 3.63 -6.08
N GLY A 255 2.39 3.33 -4.99
CA GLY A 255 2.87 2.64 -3.80
C GLY A 255 3.12 3.59 -2.63
N ALA A 256 3.22 3.05 -1.41
CA ALA A 256 3.23 3.77 -0.13
C ALA A 256 4.27 4.90 0.04
N SER A 257 5.31 4.94 -0.81
CA SER A 257 6.37 5.97 -0.80
C SER A 257 6.18 7.08 -1.85
N VAL A 258 5.12 7.05 -2.67
CA VAL A 258 4.95 7.92 -3.85
C VAL A 258 3.97 9.07 -3.61
N GLY A 259 4.38 10.27 -4.01
CA GLY A 259 3.56 11.48 -3.98
C GLY A 259 2.79 11.77 -5.27
N GLY A 260 2.32 13.02 -5.42
CA GLY A 260 1.79 13.55 -6.68
C GLY A 260 0.39 13.11 -7.11
N PHE A 261 -0.11 11.94 -6.69
CA PHE A 261 -1.48 11.49 -7.03
C PHE A 261 -2.56 12.51 -6.65
N ALA A 262 -2.51 13.04 -5.42
CA ALA A 262 -3.51 13.96 -4.91
C ALA A 262 -3.61 15.26 -5.72
N GLU A 263 -2.47 15.76 -6.22
CA GLU A 263 -2.38 16.97 -7.06
C GLU A 263 -2.83 16.66 -8.49
N MET A 264 -2.39 15.52 -9.01
CA MET A 264 -2.71 15.06 -10.36
C MET A 264 -4.20 14.83 -10.57
N VAL A 265 -4.91 14.23 -9.61
CA VAL A 265 -6.34 13.97 -9.76
C VAL A 265 -7.25 15.19 -9.57
N GLU A 266 -6.73 16.27 -8.98
CA GLU A 266 -7.54 17.37 -8.42
C GLU A 266 -8.46 18.06 -9.44
N ASN A 267 -8.09 18.08 -10.72
CA ASN A 267 -8.94 18.61 -11.78
C ASN A 267 -8.71 17.90 -13.13
N HIS A 268 -9.59 18.14 -14.10
CA HIS A 268 -9.51 17.53 -15.43
C HIS A 268 -8.22 17.89 -16.19
N ALA A 269 -7.67 19.10 -16.02
CA ALA A 269 -6.47 19.51 -16.76
C ALA A 269 -5.22 18.78 -16.27
N SER A 270 -5.05 18.61 -14.95
CA SER A 270 -3.95 17.83 -14.37
C SER A 270 -4.04 16.34 -14.73
N ARG A 271 -5.24 15.74 -14.67
CA ARG A 271 -5.46 14.36 -15.13
C ARG A 271 -5.17 14.18 -16.62
N LYS A 272 -5.56 15.14 -17.46
CA LYS A 272 -5.27 15.11 -18.89
C LYS A 272 -3.76 15.12 -19.20
N LEU A 273 -2.96 15.90 -18.48
CA LEU A 273 -1.49 15.88 -18.58
C LEU A 273 -0.93 14.50 -18.21
N PHE A 274 -1.42 13.93 -17.10
CA PHE A 274 -1.03 12.58 -16.67
C PHE A 274 -1.34 11.53 -17.73
N ILE A 275 -2.58 11.50 -18.23
CA ILE A 275 -3.04 10.53 -19.24
C ILE A 275 -2.24 10.67 -20.55
N GLN A 276 -1.87 11.89 -20.95
CA GLN A 276 -0.98 12.12 -22.08
C GLN A 276 0.43 11.55 -21.84
N SER A 277 1.02 11.80 -20.66
CA SER A 277 2.34 11.25 -20.31
C SER A 277 2.32 9.72 -20.25
N LEU A 278 1.28 9.14 -19.65
CA LEU A 278 1.03 7.71 -19.56
C LEU A 278 1.00 7.05 -20.94
N LYS A 279 0.18 7.56 -21.86
CA LYS A 279 0.07 7.04 -23.23
C LYS A 279 1.43 7.08 -23.96
N ALA A 280 2.13 8.19 -23.87
CA ALA A 280 3.46 8.34 -24.48
C ALA A 280 4.49 7.33 -23.88
N THR A 281 4.40 7.03 -22.58
CA THR A 281 5.25 6.02 -21.93
C THR A 281 4.89 4.59 -22.38
N LEU A 282 3.60 4.23 -22.41
CA LEU A 282 3.13 2.91 -22.87
C LEU A 282 3.54 2.63 -24.32
N GLU A 283 3.42 3.63 -25.20
CA GLU A 283 3.85 3.53 -26.59
C GLU A 283 5.36 3.40 -26.73
N ARG A 284 6.12 4.29 -26.07
CA ARG A 284 7.59 4.31 -26.13
C ARG A 284 8.22 3.00 -25.70
N TYR A 285 7.69 2.38 -24.65
CA TYR A 285 8.23 1.14 -24.11
C TYR A 285 7.47 -0.12 -24.59
N HIS A 286 6.47 0.00 -25.47
CA HIS A 286 5.66 -1.13 -25.98
C HIS A 286 5.08 -2.02 -24.85
N LEU A 287 4.41 -1.37 -23.90
CA LEU A 287 3.84 -2.01 -22.71
C LEU A 287 2.35 -2.33 -22.91
N ASP A 288 1.85 -3.31 -22.17
CA ASP A 288 0.47 -3.79 -22.30
C ASP A 288 -0.54 -2.95 -21.52
N GLY A 289 -0.10 -2.13 -20.56
CA GLY A 289 -1.00 -1.34 -19.73
C GLY A 289 -0.37 -0.71 -18.51
N VAL A 290 -1.20 -0.31 -17.56
CA VAL A 290 -0.82 0.36 -16.32
C VAL A 290 -1.57 -0.22 -15.13
N ASP A 291 -0.87 -0.28 -14.00
CA ASP A 291 -1.40 -0.48 -12.68
C ASP A 291 -1.27 0.81 -11.88
N LEU A 292 -2.38 1.30 -11.34
CA LEU A 292 -2.41 2.50 -10.50
C LEU A 292 -2.53 2.10 -9.03
N ASP A 293 -1.53 2.49 -8.25
CA ASP A 293 -1.36 2.10 -6.86
C ASP A 293 -1.34 3.36 -5.97
N TRP A 294 -2.51 3.98 -5.81
CA TRP A 294 -2.62 5.14 -4.92
C TRP A 294 -2.94 4.66 -3.51
N GLU A 295 -1.98 4.88 -2.60
CA GLU A 295 -2.08 4.57 -1.17
C GLU A 295 -2.27 5.83 -0.29
N PHE A 296 -3.48 6.25 0.08
CA PHE A 296 -4.79 5.88 -0.46
C PHE A 296 -5.56 7.16 -0.86
N PRO A 297 -6.54 7.09 -1.78
CA PRO A 297 -7.49 8.18 -1.96
C PRO A 297 -8.15 8.55 -0.62
N ASP A 298 -8.12 9.84 -0.31
CA ASP A 298 -8.37 10.41 1.03
C ASP A 298 -9.76 10.12 1.63
N ASN A 299 -9.82 10.22 2.97
CA ASN A 299 -10.85 9.76 3.89
C ASN A 299 -12.24 10.42 3.68
N GLY A 300 -12.98 10.00 2.65
CA GLY A 300 -14.33 10.49 2.35
C GLY A 300 -14.38 11.87 1.70
N GLY A 301 -13.24 12.41 1.26
CA GLY A 301 -13.14 13.67 0.54
C GLY A 301 -13.45 13.53 -0.96
N LYS A 302 -13.31 14.63 -1.71
CA LYS A 302 -13.47 14.62 -3.18
C LYS A 302 -12.53 13.66 -3.91
N ARG A 303 -11.42 13.25 -3.27
CA ARG A 303 -10.40 12.38 -3.85
C ARG A 303 -10.92 10.99 -4.27
N ARG A 304 -11.88 10.42 -3.54
CA ARG A 304 -12.60 9.18 -3.96
C ARG A 304 -13.29 9.36 -5.33
N MET A 305 -13.98 10.49 -5.51
CA MET A 305 -14.62 10.84 -6.79
C MET A 305 -13.57 11.16 -7.87
N HIS A 306 -12.51 11.90 -7.53
CA HIS A 306 -11.45 12.26 -8.48
C HIS A 306 -10.66 11.04 -8.99
N PHE A 307 -10.46 10.02 -8.16
CA PHE A 307 -9.88 8.74 -8.59
C PHE A 307 -10.80 8.00 -9.57
N SER A 308 -12.11 7.97 -9.28
CA SER A 308 -13.11 7.39 -10.19
C SER A 308 -13.14 8.13 -11.56
N GLN A 309 -13.03 9.47 -11.54
CA GLN A 309 -12.90 10.29 -12.75
C GLN A 309 -11.61 9.99 -13.54
N LEU A 310 -10.48 9.75 -12.86
CA LEU A 310 -9.23 9.34 -13.52
C LEU A 310 -9.40 8.02 -14.27
N LEU A 311 -9.96 7.00 -13.61
CA LEU A 311 -10.19 5.69 -14.23
C LEU A 311 -11.13 5.79 -15.44
N HIS A 312 -12.21 6.57 -15.30
CA HIS A 312 -13.12 6.88 -16.41
C HIS A 312 -12.37 7.55 -17.58
N GLU A 313 -11.62 8.62 -17.34
CA GLU A 313 -10.91 9.38 -18.37
C GLU A 313 -9.84 8.54 -19.09
N ILE A 314 -9.08 7.71 -18.36
CA ILE A 314 -8.13 6.74 -18.96
C ILE A 314 -8.88 5.77 -19.88
N ARG A 315 -9.95 5.13 -19.39
CA ARG A 315 -10.70 4.14 -20.17
C ARG A 315 -11.35 4.75 -21.41
N ARG A 316 -11.88 5.97 -21.31
CA ARG A 316 -12.44 6.74 -22.43
C ARG A 316 -11.38 7.07 -23.48
N GLU A 317 -10.18 7.47 -23.07
CA GLU A 317 -9.06 7.73 -23.99
C GLU A 317 -8.60 6.45 -24.70
N TYR A 318 -8.51 5.32 -24.00
CA TYR A 318 -8.19 4.02 -24.62
C TYR A 318 -9.26 3.62 -25.66
N GLN A 319 -10.55 3.79 -25.34
CA GLN A 319 -11.65 3.55 -26.28
C GLN A 319 -11.57 4.44 -27.52
N ARG A 320 -11.35 5.76 -27.33
CA ARG A 320 -11.29 6.77 -28.40
C ARG A 320 -10.18 6.49 -29.41
N GLU A 321 -9.07 5.90 -28.96
CA GLU A 321 -7.93 5.55 -29.81
C GLU A 321 -7.84 4.06 -30.15
N HIS A 322 -8.92 3.30 -29.90
CA HIS A 322 -9.02 1.86 -30.16
C HIS A 322 -7.86 1.04 -29.55
N ARG A 323 -7.34 1.48 -28.40
CA ARG A 323 -6.27 0.80 -27.66
C ARG A 323 -6.84 -0.32 -26.79
N THR A 324 -6.12 -1.43 -26.75
CA THR A 324 -6.42 -2.59 -25.91
C THR A 324 -5.56 -2.62 -24.65
N TYR A 325 -5.11 -1.45 -24.16
CA TYR A 325 -4.28 -1.38 -22.97
C TYR A 325 -5.05 -1.81 -21.72
N ILE A 326 -4.35 -2.55 -20.86
CA ILE A 326 -4.83 -2.98 -19.55
C ILE A 326 -4.81 -1.78 -18.60
N LEU A 327 -5.86 -1.64 -17.79
CA LEU A 327 -5.90 -0.75 -16.64
C LEU A 327 -6.25 -1.58 -15.40
N SER A 328 -5.29 -1.78 -14.51
CA SER A 328 -5.53 -2.35 -13.18
C SER A 328 -5.31 -1.32 -12.09
N VAL A 329 -5.78 -1.65 -10.88
CA VAL A 329 -5.57 -0.84 -9.69
C VAL A 329 -5.15 -1.73 -8.54
N ALA A 330 -4.18 -1.29 -7.74
CA ALA A 330 -3.90 -1.85 -6.43
C ALA A 330 -4.77 -1.13 -5.38
N VAL A 331 -5.34 -1.89 -4.44
CA VAL A 331 -6.34 -1.36 -3.50
C VAL A 331 -6.20 -1.91 -2.08
N ALA A 332 -6.52 -1.06 -1.10
CA ALA A 332 -6.54 -1.43 0.31
C ALA A 332 -7.47 -2.63 0.58
N PRO A 333 -7.03 -3.63 1.38
CA PRO A 333 -7.89 -4.72 1.78
C PRO A 333 -8.87 -4.33 2.90
N GLN A 334 -8.47 -3.46 3.83
CA GLN A 334 -9.26 -3.16 5.02
C GLN A 334 -10.54 -2.40 4.63
N GLU A 335 -11.70 -2.95 5.00
CA GLU A 335 -13.02 -2.37 4.74
C GLU A 335 -13.11 -0.87 5.10
N THR A 336 -12.54 -0.48 6.24
CA THR A 336 -12.57 0.91 6.72
C THR A 336 -11.85 1.89 5.79
N ILE A 337 -10.74 1.46 5.17
CA ILE A 337 -10.02 2.27 4.18
C ILE A 337 -10.77 2.21 2.85
N ALA A 338 -11.13 1.01 2.40
CA ALA A 338 -11.74 0.80 1.09
C ALA A 338 -13.10 1.52 0.94
N TYR A 339 -13.91 1.58 2.00
CA TYR A 339 -15.16 2.33 2.05
C TYR A 339 -14.97 3.84 1.89
N MET A 340 -13.91 4.40 2.46
CA MET A 340 -13.66 5.85 2.41
C MET A 340 -12.93 6.27 1.12
N ALA A 341 -12.05 5.41 0.61
CA ALA A 341 -11.17 5.69 -0.53
C ALA A 341 -11.80 5.43 -1.90
N TYR A 342 -12.64 4.39 -2.05
CA TYR A 342 -12.98 3.86 -3.37
C TYR A 342 -14.48 3.86 -3.66
N ASP A 343 -14.81 4.11 -4.93
CA ASP A 343 -16.08 3.68 -5.49
C ASP A 343 -15.88 2.34 -6.22
N VAL A 344 -16.33 1.26 -5.60
CA VAL A 344 -16.11 -0.10 -6.10
C VAL A 344 -16.88 -0.35 -7.41
N GLY A 345 -18.02 0.31 -7.61
CA GLY A 345 -18.81 0.20 -8.84
C GLY A 345 -18.14 0.88 -10.04
N GLU A 346 -17.57 2.07 -9.84
CA GLU A 346 -16.78 2.76 -10.88
C GLU A 346 -15.47 2.01 -11.16
N ILE A 347 -14.78 1.48 -10.14
CA ILE A 347 -13.59 0.61 -10.33
C ILE A 347 -13.96 -0.62 -11.15
N ASN A 348 -15.04 -1.33 -10.79
CA ASN A 348 -15.51 -2.51 -11.53
C ASN A 348 -15.92 -2.16 -12.97
N SER A 349 -16.34 -0.92 -13.24
CA SER A 349 -16.74 -0.45 -14.57
C SER A 349 -15.55 -0.11 -15.49
N TYR A 350 -14.42 0.36 -14.94
CA TYR A 350 -13.30 0.85 -15.77
C TYR A 350 -12.02 0.02 -15.69
N ALA A 351 -11.71 -0.63 -14.56
CA ALA A 351 -10.54 -1.48 -14.44
C ALA A 351 -10.78 -2.84 -15.11
N ASP A 352 -9.75 -3.43 -15.72
CA ASP A 352 -9.80 -4.81 -16.24
C ASP A 352 -9.77 -5.83 -15.09
N TYR A 353 -8.95 -5.55 -14.06
CA TYR A 353 -8.88 -6.32 -12.82
C TYR A 353 -8.36 -5.45 -11.65
N VAL A 354 -8.50 -5.96 -10.44
CA VAL A 354 -8.19 -5.27 -9.18
C VAL A 354 -7.23 -6.14 -8.36
N ASN A 355 -6.05 -5.60 -8.05
CA ASN A 355 -5.05 -6.22 -7.19
C ASN A 355 -5.38 -5.88 -5.72
N LEU A 356 -6.07 -6.78 -5.03
CA LEU A 356 -6.42 -6.61 -3.63
C LEU A 356 -5.18 -6.86 -2.77
N MET A 357 -4.64 -5.82 -2.11
CA MET A 357 -3.38 -5.91 -1.34
C MET A 357 -3.57 -6.62 0.00
N ALA A 358 -3.93 -7.90 -0.02
CA ALA A 358 -4.43 -8.66 1.14
C ALA A 358 -3.32 -9.14 2.09
N TYR A 359 -2.51 -8.19 2.54
CA TYR A 359 -1.37 -8.28 3.46
C TYR A 359 -1.31 -6.97 4.28
N ASP A 360 -0.27 -6.78 5.09
CA ASP A 360 -0.08 -5.64 6.01
C ASP A 360 -1.26 -5.42 6.98
N TYR A 361 -2.00 -6.49 7.31
CA TYR A 361 -3.08 -6.42 8.31
C TYR A 361 -2.53 -6.17 9.72
N HIS A 362 -1.33 -6.69 9.99
CA HIS A 362 -0.65 -6.51 11.27
C HIS A 362 0.86 -6.33 11.08
N PHE A 363 1.32 -5.13 11.40
CA PHE A 363 2.73 -4.75 11.55
C PHE A 363 2.90 -3.99 12.86
N TYR A 364 4.14 -3.81 13.32
CA TYR A 364 4.38 -3.02 14.54
C TYR A 364 4.05 -1.55 14.31
N SER A 365 3.22 -0.96 15.17
CA SER A 365 3.09 0.49 15.30
C SER A 365 2.98 0.89 16.77
N PRO A 366 3.32 2.14 17.15
CA PRO A 366 3.13 2.63 18.52
C PRO A 366 1.66 2.61 18.98
N ASP A 367 0.71 2.74 18.05
CA ASP A 367 -0.74 2.73 18.32
C ASP A 367 -1.31 1.31 18.47
N LEU A 368 -0.67 0.31 17.84
CA LEU A 368 -0.99 -1.11 17.98
C LEU A 368 0.29 -1.93 18.30
N PRO A 369 0.90 -1.76 19.47
CA PRO A 369 2.21 -2.32 19.82
C PRO A 369 2.11 -3.80 20.24
N GLN A 370 1.62 -4.66 19.35
CA GLN A 370 1.44 -6.08 19.57
C GLN A 370 1.72 -6.90 18.30
N THR A 371 2.17 -8.14 18.46
CA THR A 371 2.36 -9.09 17.36
C THR A 371 1.04 -9.43 16.68
N GLY A 372 1.08 -9.64 15.37
CA GLY A 372 -0.05 -10.10 14.58
C GLY A 372 0.43 -10.75 13.28
N LEU A 373 -0.48 -11.43 12.58
CA LEU A 373 -0.13 -12.13 11.35
C LEU A 373 -0.15 -11.17 10.15
N ASN A 374 0.82 -11.27 9.23
CA ASN A 374 0.89 -10.37 8.07
C ASN A 374 -0.38 -10.47 7.20
N ALA A 375 -0.76 -11.69 6.81
CA ALA A 375 -1.84 -11.96 5.87
C ALA A 375 -2.80 -13.09 6.30
N PRO A 376 -3.41 -13.05 7.50
CA PRO A 376 -4.28 -14.15 7.98
C PRO A 376 -5.47 -14.38 7.04
N LEU A 377 -5.72 -15.64 6.65
CA LEU A 377 -6.82 -15.99 5.75
C LEU A 377 -8.20 -15.75 6.40
N TYR A 378 -8.32 -16.17 7.66
CA TYR A 378 -9.52 -16.01 8.48
C TYR A 378 -9.13 -15.43 9.85
N ARG A 379 -10.10 -14.77 10.51
CA ARG A 379 -9.96 -14.37 11.91
C ARG A 379 -9.87 -15.58 12.84
N ARG A 380 -9.20 -15.39 13.97
CA ARG A 380 -9.14 -16.33 15.09
C ARG A 380 -10.34 -16.15 16.01
N ALA A 381 -10.70 -17.16 16.79
CA ALA A 381 -11.93 -17.16 17.60
C ALA A 381 -12.00 -16.03 18.66
N ASN A 382 -10.85 -15.53 19.11
CA ASN A 382 -10.71 -14.45 20.09
C ASN A 382 -10.55 -13.04 19.47
N GLU A 383 -10.66 -12.92 18.13
CA GLU A 383 -10.58 -11.65 17.42
C GLU A 383 -11.98 -11.09 17.18
N HIS A 384 -12.22 -9.89 17.71
CA HIS A 384 -13.54 -9.25 17.75
C HIS A 384 -13.48 -7.83 17.20
N SER A 385 -14.64 -7.29 16.81
CA SER A 385 -14.78 -5.94 16.26
C SER A 385 -13.79 -5.71 15.12
N LEU A 386 -13.08 -4.56 15.09
CA LEU A 386 -12.13 -4.21 14.03
C LEU A 386 -11.04 -5.28 13.83
N LEU A 387 -10.45 -5.84 14.88
CA LEU A 387 -9.42 -6.88 14.73
C LEU A 387 -9.99 -8.14 14.06
N GLY A 388 -11.27 -8.44 14.30
CA GLY A 388 -11.98 -9.55 13.63
C GLY A 388 -12.25 -9.33 12.14
N THR A 389 -11.99 -8.14 11.57
CA THR A 389 -12.07 -7.86 10.12
C THR A 389 -10.70 -7.71 9.45
N LEU A 390 -9.59 -7.76 10.20
CA LEU A 390 -8.23 -7.69 9.66
C LEU A 390 -7.75 -9.06 9.13
N ASN A 391 -8.47 -9.60 8.13
CA ASN A 391 -8.15 -10.87 7.49
C ASN A 391 -8.66 -10.91 6.04
N ILE A 392 -7.98 -11.71 5.22
CA ILE A 392 -8.26 -11.88 3.77
C ILE A 392 -9.74 -12.13 3.51
N ASN A 393 -10.36 -13.07 4.23
CA ASN A 393 -11.75 -13.43 3.95
C ASN A 393 -12.70 -12.26 4.23
N ALA A 394 -12.55 -11.53 5.34
CA ALA A 394 -13.38 -10.36 5.62
C ALA A 394 -13.25 -9.28 4.53
N SER A 395 -12.02 -8.96 4.15
CA SER A 395 -11.71 -8.01 3.06
C SER A 395 -12.32 -8.42 1.72
N VAL A 396 -12.18 -9.70 1.33
CA VAL A 396 -12.77 -10.25 0.11
C VAL A 396 -14.30 -10.16 0.16
N GLN A 397 -14.94 -10.52 1.27
CA GLN A 397 -16.40 -10.41 1.39
C GLN A 397 -16.88 -8.96 1.27
N TYR A 398 -16.16 -7.99 1.86
CA TYR A 398 -16.46 -6.57 1.67
C TYR A 398 -16.43 -6.17 0.19
N TRP A 399 -15.31 -6.40 -0.50
CA TRP A 399 -15.14 -6.00 -1.91
C TRP A 399 -16.18 -6.64 -2.85
N LEU A 400 -16.53 -7.91 -2.63
CA LEU A 400 -17.59 -8.58 -3.40
C LEU A 400 -18.98 -8.01 -3.07
N SER A 401 -19.27 -7.73 -1.80
CA SER A 401 -20.56 -7.13 -1.39
C SER A 401 -20.73 -5.69 -1.89
N ALA A 402 -19.62 -4.97 -2.08
CA ALA A 402 -19.58 -3.63 -2.65
C ALA A 402 -19.67 -3.61 -4.19
N GLY A 403 -19.75 -4.78 -4.85
CA GLY A 403 -20.03 -4.91 -6.28
C GLY A 403 -18.83 -5.19 -7.18
N LEU A 404 -17.67 -5.62 -6.64
CA LEU A 404 -16.57 -6.11 -7.47
C LEU A 404 -16.87 -7.50 -8.03
N ASP A 405 -16.72 -7.68 -9.34
CA ASP A 405 -16.86 -8.99 -9.97
C ASP A 405 -15.76 -9.95 -9.51
N LYS A 406 -16.13 -11.17 -9.11
CA LYS A 406 -15.18 -12.21 -8.65
C LYS A 406 -14.03 -12.45 -9.63
N SER A 407 -14.32 -12.45 -10.93
CA SER A 407 -13.34 -12.64 -12.01
C SER A 407 -12.37 -11.46 -12.20
N LYS A 408 -12.66 -10.30 -11.61
CA LYS A 408 -11.75 -9.14 -11.57
C LYS A 408 -10.91 -9.09 -10.29
N LEU A 409 -11.31 -9.77 -9.22
CA LEU A 409 -10.55 -9.82 -7.97
C LEU A 409 -9.30 -10.68 -8.17
N ILE A 410 -8.12 -10.06 -8.09
CA ILE A 410 -6.82 -10.72 -8.02
C ILE A 410 -6.32 -10.61 -6.59
N LEU A 411 -6.17 -11.74 -5.90
CA LEU A 411 -5.85 -11.73 -4.47
C LEU A 411 -4.35 -11.61 -4.23
N GLY A 412 -3.93 -10.54 -3.55
CA GLY A 412 -2.55 -10.31 -3.13
C GLY A 412 -2.07 -11.32 -2.10
N LEU A 413 -0.86 -11.83 -2.30
CA LEU A 413 -0.15 -12.78 -1.45
C LEU A 413 1.27 -12.25 -1.22
N PRO A 414 1.69 -12.04 0.04
CA PRO A 414 3.01 -11.50 0.32
C PRO A 414 4.07 -12.61 0.27
N THR A 415 5.26 -12.27 -0.24
CA THR A 415 6.48 -13.09 -0.15
C THR A 415 7.48 -12.51 0.86
N TYR A 416 6.95 -11.75 1.83
CA TYR A 416 7.68 -11.14 2.93
C TYR A 416 6.90 -11.34 4.24
N GLY A 417 7.55 -11.00 5.35
CA GLY A 417 6.98 -11.05 6.68
C GLY A 417 7.16 -9.76 7.46
N HIS A 418 6.40 -9.64 8.55
CA HIS A 418 6.55 -8.58 9.54
C HIS A 418 7.24 -9.07 10.80
N THR A 419 8.22 -8.29 11.25
CA THR A 419 9.08 -8.62 12.39
C THR A 419 8.83 -7.67 13.57
N PHE A 420 8.84 -8.22 14.77
CA PHE A 420 8.48 -7.56 16.02
C PHE A 420 9.49 -7.90 17.11
N THR A 421 9.87 -6.92 17.93
CA THR A 421 10.61 -7.14 19.18
C THR A 421 9.62 -7.35 20.32
N LEU A 422 9.52 -8.57 20.85
CA LEU A 422 8.69 -8.91 22.01
C LEU A 422 9.16 -8.17 23.29
N VAL A 423 8.22 -7.59 24.03
CA VAL A 423 8.47 -7.04 25.37
C VAL A 423 8.90 -8.14 26.36
N ASN A 424 8.32 -9.33 26.23
CA ASN A 424 8.64 -10.50 27.04
C ASN A 424 8.91 -11.70 26.12
N PRO A 425 10.16 -12.21 26.03
CA PRO A 425 10.54 -13.39 25.23
C PRO A 425 9.71 -14.65 25.50
N PHE A 426 9.12 -14.78 26.69
CA PHE A 426 8.29 -15.93 27.06
C PHE A 426 6.83 -15.80 26.62
N ASN A 427 6.41 -14.64 26.11
CA ASN A 427 5.06 -14.42 25.60
C ASN A 427 5.08 -14.37 24.07
N THR A 428 4.99 -15.55 23.44
CA THR A 428 5.25 -15.73 22.00
C THR A 428 3.98 -15.94 21.17
N ARG A 429 2.81 -15.75 21.78
CA ARG A 429 1.50 -15.84 21.12
C ARG A 429 1.30 -14.70 20.12
N ILE A 430 0.41 -14.90 19.15
CA ILE A 430 -0.21 -13.82 18.37
C ILE A 430 -0.97 -12.90 19.34
N GLY A 431 -0.80 -11.58 19.21
CA GLY A 431 -1.31 -10.59 20.18
C GLY A 431 -0.46 -10.46 21.45
N ALA A 432 0.84 -10.78 21.38
CA ALA A 432 1.80 -10.49 22.44
C ALA A 432 2.32 -9.04 22.32
N PRO A 433 2.49 -8.29 23.43
CA PRO A 433 3.04 -6.94 23.36
C PRO A 433 4.46 -6.89 22.75
N ALA A 434 4.65 -5.94 21.84
CA ALA A 434 5.91 -5.67 21.16
C ALA A 434 6.38 -4.24 21.51
N SER A 435 7.70 -4.05 21.64
CA SER A 435 8.31 -2.76 21.98
C SER A 435 8.85 -1.99 20.78
N ASN A 436 9.06 -2.68 19.66
CA ASN A 436 9.54 -2.10 18.41
C ASN A 436 9.31 -3.10 17.25
N TYR A 437 9.66 -2.68 16.04
CA TYR A 437 10.00 -3.59 14.94
C TYR A 437 11.04 -4.64 15.38
N GLY A 438 11.05 -5.78 14.69
CA GLY A 438 12.09 -6.80 14.86
C GLY A 438 13.43 -6.36 14.28
N ARG A 439 14.47 -7.15 14.54
CA ARG A 439 15.84 -6.94 14.03
C ARG A 439 16.07 -7.59 12.67
N VAL A 440 15.23 -8.56 12.28
CA VAL A 440 15.31 -9.20 10.96
C VAL A 440 14.63 -8.30 9.94
N GLY A 441 15.28 -8.15 8.77
CA GLY A 441 14.84 -7.24 7.73
C GLY A 441 15.10 -5.77 8.07
N THR A 442 14.35 -4.88 7.44
CA THR A 442 14.49 -3.42 7.58
C THR A 442 13.16 -2.81 8.03
N PHE A 443 13.15 -2.03 9.11
CA PHE A 443 11.95 -1.40 9.70
C PHE A 443 10.75 -2.35 9.89
N GLY A 444 11.00 -3.58 10.30
CA GLY A 444 9.93 -4.57 10.53
C GLY A 444 9.44 -5.28 9.26
N PHE A 445 10.08 -5.09 8.12
CA PHE A 445 9.80 -5.77 6.85
C PHE A 445 10.96 -6.71 6.51
N ALA A 446 10.70 -8.01 6.36
CA ALA A 446 11.71 -9.02 6.07
C ALA A 446 11.32 -9.89 4.85
N SER A 447 12.22 -10.02 3.89
CA SER A 447 12.06 -10.93 2.75
C SER A 447 12.04 -12.40 3.18
N TYR A 448 11.42 -13.28 2.38
CA TYR A 448 11.44 -14.73 2.64
C TYR A 448 12.87 -15.28 2.72
N SER A 449 13.80 -14.74 1.93
CA SER A 449 15.24 -15.06 1.99
C SER A 449 15.86 -14.74 3.36
N GLU A 450 15.57 -13.56 3.93
CA GLU A 450 16.05 -13.17 5.27
C GLU A 450 15.41 -14.01 6.39
N ILE A 451 14.16 -14.42 6.22
CA ILE A 451 13.44 -15.27 7.18
C ILE A 451 14.00 -16.69 7.16
N CYS A 452 14.30 -17.24 5.98
CA CYS A 452 15.03 -18.49 5.83
C CYS A 452 16.44 -18.42 6.41
N TRP A 453 17.16 -17.30 6.22
CA TRP A 453 18.45 -17.05 6.86
C TRP A 453 18.31 -17.05 8.40
N PHE A 454 17.33 -16.32 8.94
CA PHE A 454 17.08 -16.29 10.38
C PHE A 454 16.80 -17.69 10.93
N ARG A 455 15.92 -18.46 10.27
CA ARG A 455 15.60 -19.85 10.63
C ARG A 455 16.82 -20.77 10.61
N ARG A 456 17.77 -20.57 9.68
CA ARG A 456 18.96 -21.42 9.52
C ARG A 456 20.10 -21.09 10.48
N TYR A 457 20.29 -19.81 10.81
CA TYR A 457 21.48 -19.34 11.54
C TYR A 457 21.23 -18.99 13.01
N ASN A 458 19.98 -19.03 13.49
CA ASN A 458 19.67 -18.84 14.91
C ASN A 458 19.45 -20.17 15.63
N ILE A 459 19.90 -20.24 16.88
CA ILE A 459 19.62 -21.36 17.78
C ILE A 459 18.22 -21.23 18.38
N TYR A 460 17.53 -22.36 18.58
CA TYR A 460 16.19 -22.44 19.19
C TYR A 460 15.11 -21.61 18.49
N VAL A 461 15.10 -21.57 17.16
CA VAL A 461 13.96 -21.03 16.40
C VAL A 461 12.76 -21.96 16.54
N HIS A 462 11.65 -21.42 17.06
CA HIS A 462 10.36 -22.11 17.11
C HIS A 462 9.48 -21.63 15.95
N GLN A 463 9.08 -22.54 15.07
CA GLN A 463 8.09 -22.26 14.01
C GLN A 463 6.72 -22.79 14.44
N VAL A 464 5.69 -21.96 14.28
CA VAL A 464 4.29 -22.26 14.60
C VAL A 464 3.44 -22.01 13.36
N TYR A 465 2.47 -22.89 13.10
CA TYR A 465 1.50 -22.72 12.03
C TYR A 465 0.11 -22.58 12.64
N ASP A 466 -0.50 -21.40 12.51
CA ASP A 466 -1.87 -21.18 12.97
C ASP A 466 -2.85 -21.73 11.93
N VAL A 467 -3.52 -22.83 12.28
CA VAL A 467 -4.37 -23.59 11.34
C VAL A 467 -5.65 -22.85 10.96
N ASP A 468 -6.18 -22.03 11.86
CA ASP A 468 -7.42 -21.28 11.64
C ASP A 468 -7.22 -20.17 10.61
N SER A 469 -6.10 -19.45 10.69
CA SER A 469 -5.74 -18.36 9.77
C SER A 469 -4.93 -18.82 8.55
N CYS A 470 -4.51 -20.08 8.45
CA CYS A 470 -3.59 -20.56 7.41
C CYS A 470 -2.32 -19.67 7.26
N SER A 471 -1.68 -19.28 8.36
CA SER A 471 -0.43 -18.49 8.31
C SER A 471 0.60 -18.97 9.35
N PRO A 472 1.90 -19.04 8.99
CA PRO A 472 2.96 -19.30 9.94
C PRO A 472 3.41 -18.05 10.68
N TYR A 473 4.04 -18.28 11.81
CA TYR A 473 4.97 -17.34 12.44
C TYR A 473 6.13 -18.12 13.05
N LEU A 474 7.25 -17.46 13.31
CA LEU A 474 8.38 -18.03 14.02
C LEU A 474 8.96 -17.05 15.02
N TYR A 475 9.69 -17.54 16.02
CA TYR A 475 10.32 -16.69 17.03
C TYR A 475 11.60 -17.32 17.59
N ALA A 476 12.51 -16.47 18.06
CA ALA A 476 13.66 -16.85 18.89
C ALA A 476 14.07 -15.67 19.79
N GLY A 477 14.17 -15.92 21.10
CA GLY A 477 14.41 -14.83 22.07
C GLY A 477 13.32 -13.77 22.03
N SER A 478 13.69 -12.50 21.84
CA SER A 478 12.74 -11.40 21.63
C SER A 478 12.26 -11.25 20.19
N GLU A 479 12.84 -11.93 19.21
CA GLU A 479 12.43 -11.76 17.81
C GLU A 479 11.19 -12.61 17.52
N TRP A 480 10.16 -11.99 16.95
CA TRP A 480 8.93 -12.65 16.50
C TRP A 480 8.61 -12.21 15.07
N ILE A 481 8.32 -13.16 14.18
CA ILE A 481 8.17 -12.93 12.74
C ILE A 481 6.92 -13.64 12.23
N SER A 482 5.93 -12.90 11.72
CA SER A 482 4.88 -13.48 10.87
C SER A 482 5.31 -13.37 9.42
N TYR A 483 5.02 -14.41 8.63
CA TYR A 483 5.43 -14.50 7.24
C TYR A 483 4.53 -15.50 6.50
N GLU A 484 4.89 -15.82 5.26
CA GLU A 484 4.23 -16.86 4.47
C GLU A 484 5.25 -17.94 4.08
N ASP A 485 4.81 -19.20 4.10
CA ASP A 485 5.57 -20.34 3.58
C ASP A 485 4.79 -21.03 2.45
N GLU A 486 5.37 -22.06 1.83
CA GLU A 486 4.69 -22.82 0.79
C GLU A 486 3.35 -23.39 1.26
N ARG A 487 3.21 -23.77 2.54
CA ARG A 487 1.99 -24.39 3.07
C ARG A 487 0.87 -23.35 3.21
N SER A 488 1.17 -22.15 3.70
CA SER A 488 0.16 -21.08 3.80
C SER A 488 -0.25 -20.55 2.43
N LEU A 489 0.69 -20.35 1.51
CA LEU A 489 0.37 -19.93 0.15
C LEU A 489 -0.36 -21.01 -0.64
N GLU A 490 -0.09 -22.30 -0.41
CA GLU A 490 -0.90 -23.40 -0.96
C GLU A 490 -2.35 -23.35 -0.45
N CYS A 491 -2.55 -23.10 0.86
CA CYS A 491 -3.89 -22.92 1.44
C CYS A 491 -4.63 -21.74 0.78
N LYS A 492 -3.96 -20.59 0.61
CA LYS A 492 -4.55 -19.38 0.03
C LYS A 492 -4.79 -19.49 -1.48
N ALA A 493 -3.90 -20.14 -2.22
CA ALA A 493 -4.12 -20.46 -3.63
C ALA A 493 -5.31 -21.42 -3.82
N LYS A 494 -5.51 -22.39 -2.90
CA LYS A 494 -6.72 -23.23 -2.88
C LYS A 494 -7.97 -22.42 -2.57
N TYR A 495 -7.90 -21.44 -1.67
CA TYR A 495 -9.00 -20.50 -1.39
C TYR A 495 -9.40 -19.69 -2.64
N ILE A 496 -8.42 -19.09 -3.35
CA ILE A 496 -8.62 -18.38 -4.63
C ILE A 496 -9.36 -19.27 -5.65
N LYS A 497 -8.84 -20.49 -5.84
CA LYS A 497 -9.37 -21.49 -6.78
C LYS A 497 -10.79 -21.94 -6.41
N ALA A 498 -11.06 -22.17 -5.13
CA ALA A 498 -12.36 -22.63 -4.65
C ALA A 498 -13.47 -21.57 -4.79
N HIS A 499 -13.13 -20.28 -4.68
CA HIS A 499 -14.09 -19.18 -4.79
C HIS A 499 -14.26 -18.62 -6.21
N GLY A 500 -13.41 -19.06 -7.16
CA GLY A 500 -13.47 -18.66 -8.57
C GLY A 500 -13.02 -17.21 -8.81
N PHE A 501 -11.99 -16.76 -8.09
CA PHE A 501 -11.42 -15.42 -8.29
C PHE A 501 -10.55 -15.35 -9.55
N GLY A 502 -10.32 -14.13 -10.05
CA GLY A 502 -9.58 -13.87 -11.28
C GLY A 502 -8.11 -14.30 -11.24
N GLY A 503 -7.51 -14.44 -10.05
CA GLY A 503 -6.13 -14.89 -9.91
C GLY A 503 -5.47 -14.57 -8.58
N ALA A 504 -4.14 -14.68 -8.56
CA ALA A 504 -3.27 -14.26 -7.47
C ALA A 504 -2.36 -13.11 -7.92
N MET A 505 -2.08 -12.20 -6.99
CA MET A 505 -1.08 -11.16 -7.11
C MET A 505 0.04 -11.46 -6.11
N ILE A 506 1.30 -11.30 -6.53
CA ILE A 506 2.48 -11.59 -5.71
C ILE A 506 3.22 -10.29 -5.41
N PHE A 507 3.33 -9.96 -4.12
CA PHE A 507 4.07 -8.81 -3.63
C PHE A 507 5.25 -9.27 -2.74
N SER A 508 6.49 -9.26 -3.22
CA SER A 508 6.93 -9.01 -4.60
C SER A 508 7.96 -10.05 -5.05
N LEU A 509 8.30 -10.06 -6.34
CA LEU A 509 9.35 -10.97 -6.84
C LEU A 509 10.68 -10.77 -6.12
N ASN A 510 10.95 -9.54 -5.68
CA ASN A 510 12.17 -9.14 -4.99
C ASN A 510 12.29 -9.71 -3.57
N THR A 511 11.20 -10.19 -2.97
CA THR A 511 11.18 -10.72 -1.59
C THR A 511 11.04 -12.23 -1.48
N ASP A 512 10.62 -12.92 -2.55
CA ASP A 512 10.68 -14.38 -2.65
C ASP A 512 12.15 -14.86 -2.68
N ASP A 513 12.38 -16.15 -2.51
CA ASP A 513 13.73 -16.73 -2.56
C ASP A 513 14.18 -17.01 -4.01
N PHE A 514 14.55 -15.95 -4.72
CA PHE A 514 15.14 -16.04 -6.05
C PHE A 514 16.63 -16.46 -6.03
N GLY A 515 17.28 -16.44 -4.86
CA GLY A 515 18.67 -16.86 -4.66
C GLY A 515 18.83 -18.33 -4.23
N SER A 516 17.73 -19.01 -3.93
CA SER A 516 17.67 -20.38 -3.39
C SER A 516 18.32 -20.56 -2.00
N TYR A 517 18.24 -19.56 -1.13
CA TYR A 517 18.72 -19.59 0.27
C TYR A 517 17.93 -20.52 1.18
N CYS A 518 16.64 -20.71 0.91
CA CYS A 518 15.74 -21.55 1.68
C CYS A 518 15.96 -23.06 1.44
N ALA A 519 16.64 -23.44 0.35
CA ALA A 519 16.92 -24.82 0.01
C ALA A 519 17.97 -25.45 0.96
N ASP A 520 17.71 -26.66 1.44
CA ASP A 520 18.59 -27.36 2.38
C ASP A 520 20.03 -27.50 1.86
N ASN A 521 20.17 -27.74 0.55
CA ASN A 521 21.43 -27.98 -0.16
C ASN A 521 22.21 -26.71 -0.56
N ALA A 522 21.73 -25.50 -0.23
CA ALA A 522 22.38 -24.24 -0.65
C ALA A 522 23.85 -24.08 -0.18
N LEU A 523 24.29 -24.86 0.81
CA LEU A 523 25.68 -24.88 1.31
C LEU A 523 26.67 -25.71 0.47
N TYR A 524 26.22 -26.54 -0.48
CA TYR A 524 27.10 -27.47 -1.22
C TYR A 524 27.58 -26.97 -2.60
N ARG A 525 27.41 -25.67 -2.93
CA ARG A 525 28.14 -25.05 -4.04
C ARG A 525 29.57 -24.64 -3.62
N ALA A 526 30.35 -25.65 -3.27
CA ALA A 526 31.81 -25.58 -3.21
C ALA A 526 32.39 -26.55 -4.25
N ASP A 527 32.98 -25.98 -5.30
CA ASP A 527 33.95 -26.59 -6.23
C ASP A 527 33.75 -28.06 -6.64
N GLY A 528 32.87 -28.30 -7.63
CA GLY A 528 32.83 -29.60 -8.32
C GLY A 528 31.91 -29.62 -9.56
N PRO A 529 32.29 -30.32 -10.65
CA PRO A 529 31.43 -30.54 -11.82
C PRO A 529 30.45 -31.70 -11.56
N GLY A 530 29.57 -31.53 -10.57
CA GLY A 530 28.36 -32.35 -10.43
C GLY A 530 27.22 -31.75 -11.23
N GLU A 531 26.27 -32.57 -11.69
CA GLU A 531 25.10 -32.10 -12.45
C GLU A 531 24.39 -30.98 -11.68
N LEU A 532 24.04 -29.91 -12.41
CA LEU A 532 23.26 -28.80 -11.90
C LEU A 532 21.83 -29.27 -11.59
N GLN A 533 21.64 -29.87 -10.42
CA GLN A 533 20.30 -30.04 -9.87
C GLN A 533 19.71 -28.63 -9.72
N GLN A 534 18.71 -28.35 -10.55
CA GLN A 534 18.13 -27.03 -10.71
C GLN A 534 17.41 -26.67 -9.42
N VAL A 535 18.11 -25.93 -8.54
CA VAL A 535 17.52 -25.44 -7.30
C VAL A 535 16.49 -24.39 -7.68
N ASP A 536 15.22 -24.70 -7.43
CA ASP A 536 14.11 -23.86 -7.87
C ASP A 536 14.16 -22.49 -7.17
N SER A 537 14.29 -21.44 -7.97
CA SER A 537 14.11 -20.05 -7.54
C SER A 537 12.63 -19.70 -7.46
N PHE A 538 12.27 -18.75 -6.61
CA PHE A 538 10.89 -18.31 -6.36
C PHE A 538 9.96 -19.44 -5.84
N PRO A 539 10.32 -20.15 -4.76
CA PRO A 539 9.55 -21.28 -4.24
C PRO A 539 8.10 -20.90 -3.85
N LEU A 540 7.89 -19.70 -3.30
CA LEU A 540 6.56 -19.24 -2.89
C LEU A 540 5.65 -19.00 -4.09
N LEU A 541 6.13 -18.26 -5.10
CA LEU A 541 5.41 -18.06 -6.35
C LEU A 541 5.19 -19.37 -7.13
N ARG A 542 6.18 -20.26 -7.19
CA ARG A 542 6.01 -21.60 -7.81
C ARG A 542 4.89 -22.39 -7.15
N LYS A 543 4.76 -22.33 -5.82
CA LYS A 543 3.66 -22.99 -5.10
C LYS A 543 2.28 -22.42 -5.44
N VAL A 544 2.15 -21.10 -5.48
CA VAL A 544 0.89 -20.44 -5.88
C VAL A 544 0.52 -20.84 -7.30
N ARG A 545 1.49 -20.82 -8.22
CA ARG A 545 1.31 -21.22 -9.61
C ARG A 545 0.87 -22.68 -9.75
N SER A 546 1.50 -23.61 -9.03
CA SER A 546 1.20 -25.05 -9.18
C SER A 546 -0.26 -25.36 -8.86
N VAL A 547 -0.83 -24.68 -7.86
CA VAL A 547 -2.25 -24.81 -7.48
C VAL A 547 -3.17 -24.14 -8.50
N LEU A 548 -2.87 -22.93 -8.95
CA LEU A 548 -3.79 -22.15 -9.80
C LEU A 548 -3.75 -22.56 -11.28
N VAL A 549 -2.57 -22.83 -11.82
CA VAL A 549 -2.32 -23.05 -13.25
C VAL A 549 -2.08 -24.53 -13.54
N ASP A 550 -1.09 -25.15 -12.91
CA ASP A 550 -0.58 -26.44 -13.37
C ASP A 550 -1.55 -27.60 -13.02
N GLU A 551 -2.17 -27.56 -11.83
CA GLU A 551 -3.31 -28.44 -11.50
C GLU A 551 -4.54 -28.25 -12.42
N ALA A 552 -4.71 -27.08 -13.05
CA ALA A 552 -5.83 -26.84 -13.96
C ALA A 552 -5.58 -27.50 -15.33
N VAL A 553 -4.34 -27.44 -15.82
CA VAL A 553 -3.89 -28.13 -17.05
C VAL A 553 -4.03 -29.66 -16.90
N ASN A 554 -3.66 -30.21 -15.75
CA ASN A 554 -3.81 -31.65 -15.48
C ASN A 554 -5.26 -32.14 -15.36
N ARG A 555 -6.27 -31.25 -15.31
CA ARG A 555 -7.69 -31.62 -15.37
C ARG A 555 -8.31 -31.48 -16.76
N THR A 556 -7.74 -30.66 -17.64
CA THR A 556 -8.18 -30.56 -19.05
C THR A 556 -7.53 -31.61 -19.93
N ALA A 557 -6.36 -32.14 -19.54
CA ALA A 557 -5.84 -33.41 -20.01
C ALA A 557 -6.66 -34.59 -19.45
N GLY A 558 -7.82 -34.88 -20.06
CA GLY A 558 -8.62 -36.06 -19.74
C GLY A 558 -7.83 -37.37 -19.91
N PRO A 559 -8.28 -38.48 -19.28
CA PRO A 559 -7.52 -39.72 -19.27
C PRO A 559 -7.34 -40.24 -20.69
N VAL A 560 -6.09 -40.35 -21.13
CA VAL A 560 -5.73 -41.12 -22.33
C VAL A 560 -6.14 -42.56 -22.05
N SER A 561 -7.26 -42.98 -22.64
CA SER A 561 -7.69 -44.37 -22.58
C SER A 561 -6.67 -45.22 -23.33
N ASN A 562 -5.77 -45.86 -22.56
CA ASN A 562 -4.97 -46.97 -23.05
C ASN A 562 -5.90 -48.15 -23.30
N SER A 563 -6.60 -48.14 -24.43
CA SER A 563 -7.22 -49.31 -25.01
C SER A 563 -6.09 -50.26 -25.42
N VAL A 564 -5.73 -51.15 -24.51
CA VAL A 564 -4.83 -52.27 -24.80
C VAL A 564 -5.55 -53.17 -25.78
N ALA A 565 -5.33 -52.91 -27.07
CA ALA A 565 -5.72 -53.81 -28.15
C ALA A 565 -4.83 -55.07 -28.05
N THR A 566 -5.30 -56.07 -27.32
CA THR A 566 -4.72 -57.42 -27.31
C THR A 566 -4.91 -58.07 -28.67
N GLY A 567 -3.99 -57.75 -29.60
CA GLY A 567 -3.92 -58.38 -30.91
C GLY A 567 -3.68 -59.88 -30.78
N THR A 568 -4.70 -60.67 -31.10
CA THR A 568 -4.62 -62.13 -31.11
C THR A 568 -3.78 -62.60 -32.29
N THR A 569 -2.49 -62.90 -32.04
CA THR A 569 -1.59 -63.44 -33.08
C THR A 569 -1.93 -64.89 -33.37
N THR A 570 -2.77 -65.13 -34.38
CA THR A 570 -3.03 -66.46 -34.93
C THR A 570 -1.79 -66.99 -35.65
N GLN A 571 -1.09 -67.96 -35.03
CA GLN A 571 -0.08 -68.75 -35.73
C GLN A 571 -0.75 -69.60 -36.82
N ARG A 572 -0.29 -69.45 -38.07
CA ARG A 572 -0.62 -70.38 -39.16
C ARG A 572 0.25 -71.62 -39.07
N THR A 573 -0.34 -72.77 -38.76
CA THR A 573 0.23 -74.07 -39.10
C THR A 573 -0.19 -74.45 -40.52
N HIS A 574 0.76 -74.94 -41.33
CA HIS A 574 0.46 -75.48 -42.66
C HIS A 574 -0.05 -76.93 -42.54
N PRO A 575 -1.03 -77.35 -43.36
CA PRO A 575 -1.49 -78.74 -43.40
C PRO A 575 -0.57 -79.61 -44.27
N PRO A 576 -0.43 -80.92 -43.98
CA PRO A 576 0.08 -81.90 -44.93
C PRO A 576 -0.99 -82.29 -45.95
N SER A 577 -0.54 -82.66 -47.15
CA SER A 577 -1.35 -83.03 -48.32
C SER A 577 -1.99 -84.43 -48.22
N ASP A 578 -3.14 -84.60 -48.88
CA ASP A 578 -3.88 -85.86 -49.02
C ASP A 578 -3.09 -87.01 -49.67
N VAL A 579 -3.31 -88.24 -49.19
CA VAL A 579 -3.23 -89.49 -49.99
C VAL A 579 -4.28 -90.51 -49.52
N GLU A 580 -5.21 -90.82 -50.43
CA GLU A 580 -6.00 -92.07 -50.63
C GLU A 580 -6.80 -92.77 -49.50
N ALA A 581 -8.13 -92.68 -49.66
CA ALA A 581 -9.09 -93.79 -49.81
C ALA A 581 -8.80 -95.19 -49.22
N ASN A 582 -9.70 -95.69 -48.36
CA ASN A 582 -10.64 -96.78 -48.73
C ASN A 582 -11.64 -97.16 -47.60
N ARG A 583 -12.86 -97.54 -48.04
CA ARG A 583 -14.00 -98.12 -47.28
C ARG A 583 -14.84 -97.19 -46.42
#